data_AF-A0A7Y5W8F3-F1
#
_entry.id   AF-A0A7Y5W8F3-F1
#
_cell.length_a   1.000
_cell.length_b   1.000
_cell.length_c   1.000
_cell.angle_alpha   90.00
_cell.angle_beta   90.00
_cell.angle_gamma   90.00
#
_symmetry.space_group_name_H-M   'P 1'
#
loop_
_entity.id
_entity.type
_entity.pdbx_description
1 polymer ?
#
loop_
_entity_poly.entity_id
_entity_poly.type
_entity_poly.pdbx_seq_one_letter_code
_entity_poly.pdbx_strand_id
1 'polypeptide(L)'
;MQRVTDLADPRRCKGAQPDGQCRNVAEEGSDYCRACGGESQAPARRLKEYFLTKAQDRARLVQISENDGLKTLREEVAVALGMLKRRLDLAETDADFIAAFPQVEKFLKRVTDLKKSNLFLEQKSGSTLSRDQAFGLVREMIEVVVEELDGIPDYEQIMDRIVTRILATVQHAGKAEADSE
;
A
#
# COMPACT_ATOMS: atom_id res chain seq x y z
N MET A 1 41.49 -4.12 -12.51
CA MET A 1 40.65 -4.74 -13.58
C MET A 1 40.70 -6.24 -13.41
N GLN A 2 39.55 -6.88 -13.36
CA GLN A 2 39.45 -8.34 -13.26
C GLN A 2 39.62 -8.94 -14.66
N ARG A 3 40.40 -10.02 -14.76
CA ARG A 3 40.59 -10.78 -15.99
C ARG A 3 39.74 -12.05 -15.94
N VAL A 4 39.17 -12.42 -17.07
CA VAL A 4 38.49 -13.72 -17.20
C VAL A 4 39.55 -14.81 -17.40
N THR A 5 39.33 -15.96 -16.76
CA THR A 5 40.15 -17.16 -16.91
C THR A 5 39.68 -18.03 -18.06
N ASP A 6 38.38 -18.00 -18.36
CA ASP A 6 37.77 -18.68 -19.50
C ASP A 6 37.71 -17.75 -20.73
N LEU A 7 38.17 -18.25 -21.89
CA LEU A 7 38.14 -17.54 -23.16
C LEU A 7 36.72 -17.44 -23.74
N ALA A 8 35.79 -18.31 -23.34
CA ALA A 8 34.40 -18.26 -23.77
C ALA A 8 33.48 -17.45 -22.83
N ASP A 9 34.01 -16.79 -21.79
CA ASP A 9 33.18 -16.03 -20.83
C ASP A 9 32.42 -14.91 -21.58
N PRO A 10 31.08 -14.92 -21.57
CA PRO A 10 30.26 -13.93 -22.29
C PRO A 10 30.43 -12.50 -21.75
N ARG A 11 31.03 -12.33 -20.56
CA ARG A 11 31.34 -11.01 -19.96
C ARG A 11 32.71 -10.48 -20.37
N ARG A 12 33.40 -11.16 -21.28
CA ARG A 12 34.72 -10.76 -21.76
C ARG A 12 34.62 -9.57 -22.72
N CYS A 13 35.53 -8.61 -22.56
CA CYS A 13 35.67 -7.46 -23.44
C CYS A 13 35.80 -7.87 -24.91
N LYS A 14 35.06 -7.21 -25.80
CA LYS A 14 35.11 -7.43 -27.27
C LYS A 14 36.24 -6.67 -27.97
N GLY A 15 37.10 -5.96 -27.24
CA GLY A 15 38.23 -5.22 -27.80
C GLY A 15 39.29 -6.15 -28.39
N ALA A 16 39.79 -5.82 -29.58
CA ALA A 16 40.86 -6.56 -30.22
C ALA A 16 42.24 -6.13 -29.67
N GLN A 17 43.09 -7.11 -29.35
CA GLN A 17 44.51 -6.92 -29.05
C GLN A 17 45.35 -7.71 -30.07
N PRO A 18 46.66 -7.43 -30.20
CA PRO A 18 47.54 -8.14 -31.13
C PRO A 18 47.50 -9.66 -30.94
N ASP A 19 47.30 -10.11 -29.71
CA ASP A 19 47.29 -11.53 -29.30
C ASP A 19 45.88 -12.14 -29.30
N GLY A 20 44.88 -11.44 -29.87
CA GLY A 20 43.48 -11.85 -29.91
C GLY A 20 42.55 -10.95 -29.09
N GLN A 21 41.32 -11.40 -28.84
CA GLN A 21 40.34 -10.61 -28.08
C GLN A 21 40.79 -10.40 -26.62
N CYS A 22 40.58 -9.19 -26.10
CA CYS A 22 40.98 -8.76 -24.77
C CYS A 22 40.48 -9.73 -23.68
N ARG A 23 41.31 -10.00 -22.67
CA ARG A 23 40.98 -10.91 -21.55
C ARG A 23 40.38 -10.20 -20.33
N ASN A 24 40.15 -8.89 -20.41
CA ASN A 24 39.53 -8.15 -19.32
C ASN A 24 38.01 -8.37 -19.32
N VAL A 25 37.39 -8.33 -18.14
CA VAL A 25 35.93 -8.28 -18.01
C VAL A 25 35.43 -6.93 -18.58
N ALA A 26 34.35 -6.98 -19.37
CA ALA A 26 33.69 -5.78 -19.88
C ALA A 26 33.05 -4.98 -18.73
N GLU A 27 33.02 -3.65 -18.85
CA GLU A 27 32.34 -2.83 -17.85
C GLU A 27 30.83 -3.07 -17.88
N GLU A 28 30.16 -2.90 -16.74
CA GLU A 28 28.74 -3.18 -16.62
C GLU A 28 27.89 -2.33 -17.59
N GLY A 29 27.15 -3.00 -18.47
CA GLY A 29 26.36 -2.38 -19.53
C GLY A 29 27.15 -1.92 -20.76
N SER A 30 28.42 -2.33 -20.87
CA SER A 30 29.29 -2.07 -22.02
C SER A 30 29.84 -3.39 -22.57
N ASP A 31 30.15 -3.40 -23.87
CA ASP A 31 30.82 -4.52 -24.54
C ASP A 31 32.35 -4.49 -24.36
N TYR A 32 32.87 -3.42 -23.78
CA TYR A 32 34.31 -3.16 -23.65
C TYR A 32 34.72 -2.91 -22.20
N CYS A 33 35.97 -3.21 -21.87
CA CYS A 33 36.57 -2.85 -20.59
C CYS A 33 37.12 -1.43 -20.61
N ARG A 34 37.37 -0.82 -19.45
CA ARG A 34 38.00 0.52 -19.34
C ARG A 34 39.28 0.70 -20.15
N ALA A 35 40.13 -0.31 -20.24
CA ALA A 35 41.39 -0.23 -21.00
C ALA A 35 41.18 -0.24 -22.52
N CYS A 36 40.02 -0.74 -22.98
CA CYS A 36 39.60 -0.72 -24.38
C CYS A 36 38.56 0.37 -24.66
N GLY A 37 38.46 1.39 -23.81
CA GLY A 37 37.52 2.51 -23.98
C GLY A 37 36.09 2.24 -23.49
N GLY A 38 35.85 1.16 -22.76
CA GLY A 38 34.56 0.87 -22.16
C GLY A 38 34.29 1.75 -20.95
N GLU A 39 33.16 2.44 -20.97
CA GLU A 39 32.65 3.17 -19.80
C GLU A 39 31.54 2.37 -19.11
N SER A 40 31.49 2.44 -17.78
CA SER A 40 30.41 1.81 -17.02
C SER A 40 29.10 2.55 -17.28
N GLN A 41 28.09 1.85 -17.78
CA GLN A 41 26.74 2.39 -17.93
C GLN A 41 25.88 2.20 -16.68
N ALA A 42 26.42 1.55 -15.64
CA ALA A 42 25.74 1.37 -14.36
C ALA A 42 25.25 2.70 -13.72
N PRO A 43 25.99 3.84 -13.78
CA PRO A 43 25.50 5.13 -13.30
C PRO A 43 24.28 5.63 -14.11
N ALA A 44 24.33 5.54 -15.44
CA ALA A 44 23.23 5.98 -16.31
C ALA A 44 21.98 5.11 -16.13
N ARG A 45 22.16 3.80 -15.94
CA ARG A 45 21.07 2.86 -15.66
C ARG A 45 20.42 3.11 -14.31
N ARG A 46 21.21 3.29 -13.25
CA ARG A 46 20.73 3.68 -11.91
C ARG A 46 19.98 5.01 -11.93
N LEU A 47 20.49 5.98 -12.69
CA LEU A 47 19.85 7.28 -12.84
C LEU A 47 18.50 7.17 -13.57
N LYS A 48 18.43 6.34 -14.62
CA LYS A 48 17.19 6.03 -15.35
C LYS A 48 16.15 5.33 -14.45
N GLU A 49 16.57 4.34 -13.67
CA GLU A 49 15.70 3.65 -12.70
C GLU A 49 15.18 4.61 -11.61
N TYR A 50 16.03 5.51 -11.11
CA TYR A 50 15.63 6.57 -10.18
C TYR A 50 14.60 7.52 -10.80
N PHE A 51 14.81 7.97 -12.05
CA PHE A 51 13.85 8.85 -12.73
C PHE A 51 12.52 8.16 -13.05
N LEU A 52 12.53 6.87 -13.41
CA LEU A 52 11.31 6.08 -13.63
C LEU A 52 10.52 5.91 -12.32
N THR A 53 11.21 5.65 -11.22
CA THR A 53 10.60 5.57 -9.89
C THR A 53 9.98 6.92 -9.50
N LYS A 54 10.70 8.02 -9.70
CA LYS A 54 10.23 9.38 -9.42
C LYS A 54 9.06 9.82 -10.30
N ALA A 55 9.00 9.37 -11.56
CA ALA A 55 7.90 9.63 -12.47
C ALA A 55 6.65 8.84 -12.08
N GLN A 56 6.78 7.57 -11.67
CA GLN A 56 5.68 6.77 -11.13
C GLN A 56 5.14 7.34 -9.82
N ASP A 57 6.02 7.81 -8.94
CA ASP A 57 5.63 8.44 -7.68
C ASP A 57 4.92 9.79 -7.93
N ARG A 58 5.35 10.57 -8.92
CA ARG A 58 4.64 11.80 -9.34
C ARG A 58 3.27 11.50 -9.96
N ALA A 59 3.16 10.48 -10.80
CA ALA A 59 1.87 10.06 -11.37
C ALA A 59 0.89 9.58 -10.29
N ARG A 60 1.39 8.87 -9.28
CA ARG A 60 0.61 8.49 -8.07
C ARG A 60 0.19 9.72 -7.26
N LEU A 61 1.08 10.70 -7.06
CA LEU A 61 0.76 11.93 -6.34
C LEU A 61 -0.32 12.78 -7.02
N VAL A 62 -0.34 12.80 -8.36
CA VAL A 62 -1.42 13.47 -9.12
C VAL A 62 -2.75 12.76 -8.93
N GLN A 63 -2.76 11.41 -8.93
CA GLN A 63 -3.95 10.62 -8.60
C GLN A 63 -4.42 10.81 -7.14
N ILE A 64 -3.49 11.03 -6.21
CA ILE A 64 -3.78 11.32 -4.80
C ILE A 64 -4.42 12.70 -4.61
N SER A 65 -4.14 13.67 -5.49
CA SER A 65 -4.69 15.03 -5.38
C SER A 65 -6.18 15.17 -5.76
N GLU A 66 -6.77 14.14 -6.37
CA GLU A 66 -8.12 14.21 -6.95
C GLU A 66 -9.20 13.45 -6.15
N ASN A 67 -8.93 12.93 -4.94
CA ASN A 67 -9.89 12.06 -4.24
C ASN A 67 -10.07 12.29 -2.73
N ASP A 68 -11.29 11.95 -2.30
CA ASP A 68 -11.86 11.92 -0.95
C ASP A 68 -10.86 11.58 0.18
N GLY A 69 -10.85 12.38 1.25
CA GLY A 69 -9.79 12.42 2.27
C GLY A 69 -9.57 11.13 3.07
N LEU A 70 -10.51 10.18 3.03
CA LEU A 70 -10.38 8.84 3.63
C LEU A 70 -9.67 7.87 2.69
N LYS A 71 -9.89 8.01 1.38
CA LYS A 71 -9.25 7.20 0.34
C LYS A 71 -7.75 7.52 0.29
N THR A 72 -7.38 8.79 0.44
CA THR A 72 -5.99 9.23 0.50
C THR A 72 -5.25 8.67 1.73
N LEU A 73 -5.90 8.58 2.90
CA LEU A 73 -5.29 8.01 4.11
C LEU A 73 -5.03 6.49 4.01
N ARG A 74 -5.92 5.73 3.35
CA ARG A 74 -5.67 4.30 3.08
C ARG A 74 -4.53 4.11 2.09
N GLU A 75 -4.45 4.96 1.08
CA GLU A 75 -3.37 4.97 0.08
C GLU A 75 -2.03 5.39 0.70
N GLU A 76 -2.01 6.35 1.61
CA GLU A 76 -0.81 6.75 2.36
C GLU A 76 -0.25 5.60 3.23
N VAL A 77 -1.13 4.84 3.89
CA VAL A 77 -0.73 3.62 4.61
C VAL A 77 -0.12 2.59 3.65
N ALA A 78 -0.71 2.40 2.47
CA ALA A 78 -0.19 1.48 1.45
C ALA A 78 1.19 1.93 0.93
N VAL A 79 1.39 3.23 0.71
CA VAL A 79 2.69 3.81 0.32
C VAL A 79 3.73 3.58 1.42
N ALA A 80 3.38 3.83 2.70
CA ALA A 80 4.27 3.63 3.83
C ALA A 80 4.70 2.16 3.97
N LEU A 81 3.78 1.21 3.79
CA LEU A 81 4.09 -0.23 3.75
C LEU A 81 4.98 -0.60 2.55
N GLY A 82 4.73 0.01 1.38
CA GLY A 82 5.57 -0.17 0.20
C GLY A 82 7.00 0.34 0.38
N MET A 83 7.18 1.47 1.06
CA MET A 83 8.50 2.00 1.41
C MET A 83 9.23 1.10 2.42
N LEU A 84 8.50 0.60 3.41
CA LEU A 84 9.03 -0.36 4.39
C LEU A 84 9.50 -1.64 3.69
N LYS A 85 8.66 -2.20 2.82
CA LYS A 85 9.00 -3.38 2.03
C LYS A 85 10.26 -3.18 1.20
N ARG A 86 10.35 -2.08 0.44
CA ARG A 86 11.57 -1.77 -0.33
C ARG A 86 12.80 -1.64 0.56
N ARG A 87 12.66 -1.10 1.77
CA ARG A 87 13.78 -0.97 2.71
C ARG A 87 14.25 -2.33 3.23
N LEU A 88 13.32 -3.25 3.45
CA LEU A 88 13.62 -4.64 3.84
C LEU A 88 14.22 -5.43 2.67
N ASP A 89 13.71 -5.24 1.45
CA ASP A 89 14.22 -5.90 0.24
C ASP A 89 15.67 -5.45 -0.11
N LEU A 90 16.13 -4.30 0.40
CA LEU A 90 17.50 -3.82 0.27
C LEU A 90 18.48 -4.46 1.27
N ALA A 91 17.99 -5.19 2.26
CA ALA A 91 18.84 -5.92 3.20
C ALA A 91 19.19 -7.29 2.59
N GLU A 92 20.42 -7.44 2.11
CA GLU A 92 20.90 -8.70 1.51
C GLU A 92 21.51 -9.65 2.55
N THR A 93 21.85 -9.14 3.74
CA THR A 93 22.45 -9.90 4.84
C THR A 93 21.75 -9.67 6.17
N ASP A 94 21.90 -10.60 7.12
CA ASP A 94 21.35 -10.47 8.48
C ASP A 94 21.90 -9.23 9.21
N ALA A 95 23.15 -8.85 8.93
CA ALA A 95 23.75 -7.65 9.49
C ALA A 95 23.08 -6.37 8.95
N ASP A 96 22.75 -6.33 7.65
CA ASP A 96 22.02 -5.21 7.03
C ASP A 96 20.59 -5.11 7.56
N PHE A 97 19.96 -6.26 7.80
CA PHE A 97 18.63 -6.34 8.37
C PHE A 97 18.59 -5.78 9.81
N ILE A 98 19.54 -6.20 10.66
CA ILE A 98 19.68 -5.68 12.03
C ILE A 98 19.98 -4.17 12.02
N ALA A 99 20.81 -3.68 11.10
CA ALA A 99 21.10 -2.26 10.96
C ALA A 99 19.90 -1.43 10.49
N ALA A 100 18.98 -2.02 9.70
CA ALA A 100 17.76 -1.37 9.24
C ALA A 100 16.65 -1.31 10.31
N PHE A 101 16.73 -2.15 11.35
CA PHE A 101 15.69 -2.35 12.37
C PHE A 101 15.21 -1.07 13.06
N PRO A 102 16.08 -0.13 13.49
CA PRO A 102 15.64 1.12 14.13
C PRO A 102 14.82 2.02 13.19
N GLN A 103 15.06 1.93 11.87
CA GLN A 103 14.32 2.70 10.88
C GLN A 103 12.98 2.02 10.55
N VAL A 104 12.98 0.69 10.48
CA VAL A 104 11.78 -0.16 10.33
C VAL A 104 10.81 0.07 11.49
N GLU A 105 11.30 0.08 12.72
CA GLU A 105 10.50 0.32 13.92
C GLU A 105 9.81 1.70 13.88
N LYS A 106 10.54 2.75 13.47
CA LYS A 106 9.98 4.10 13.28
C LYS A 106 8.90 4.13 12.22
N PHE A 107 9.09 3.41 11.11
CA PHE A 107 8.08 3.31 10.06
C PHE A 107 6.83 2.56 10.54
N LEU A 108 7.00 1.45 11.25
CA LEU A 108 5.88 0.68 11.82
C LEU A 108 5.06 1.50 12.82
N LYS A 109 5.72 2.28 13.68
CA LYS A 109 5.03 3.19 14.61
C LYS A 109 4.20 4.22 13.85
N ARG A 110 4.78 4.84 12.81
CA ARG A 110 4.09 5.84 12.00
C ARG A 110 2.91 5.26 11.21
N VAL A 111 3.04 4.05 10.70
CA VAL A 111 1.92 3.30 10.07
C VAL A 111 0.82 3.01 11.08
N THR A 112 1.18 2.63 12.31
CA THR A 112 0.21 2.38 13.38
C THR A 112 -0.57 3.64 13.73
N ASP A 113 0.10 4.79 13.84
CA ASP A 113 -0.54 6.07 14.13
C ASP A 113 -1.46 6.50 12.97
N LEU A 114 -1.01 6.36 11.71
CA LEU A 114 -1.83 6.64 10.53
C LEU A 114 -3.08 5.75 10.46
N LYS A 115 -2.95 4.45 10.78
CA LYS A 115 -4.07 3.51 10.81
C LYS A 115 -5.09 3.90 11.89
N LYS A 116 -4.64 4.32 13.07
CA LYS A 116 -5.52 4.81 14.14
C LYS A 116 -6.25 6.08 13.72
N SER A 117 -5.55 7.02 13.09
CA SER A 117 -6.17 8.24 12.54
C SER A 117 -7.19 7.92 11.45
N ASN A 118 -6.90 6.95 10.58
CA ASN A 118 -7.83 6.50 9.55
C ASN A 118 -9.11 5.91 10.16
N LEU A 119 -8.99 4.96 11.08
CA LEU A 119 -10.14 4.36 11.77
C LEU A 119 -10.98 5.42 12.50
N PHE A 120 -10.33 6.37 13.17
CA PHE A 120 -11.00 7.48 13.83
C PHE A 120 -11.73 8.41 12.86
N LEU A 121 -11.14 8.65 11.68
CA LEU A 121 -11.75 9.46 10.64
C LEU A 121 -12.90 8.72 9.94
N GLU A 122 -12.79 7.40 9.71
CA GLU A 122 -13.86 6.55 9.19
C GLU A 122 -15.07 6.51 10.14
N GLN A 123 -14.82 6.40 11.44
CA GLN A 123 -15.85 6.51 12.48
C GLN A 123 -16.51 7.90 12.49
N LYS A 124 -15.74 8.96 12.23
CA LYS A 124 -16.25 10.34 12.20
C LYS A 124 -16.93 10.73 10.88
N SER A 125 -16.59 10.07 9.77
CA SER A 125 -17.13 10.35 8.45
C SER A 125 -18.40 9.56 8.12
N GLY A 126 -18.83 8.64 8.99
CA GLY A 126 -20.07 7.89 8.82
C GLY A 126 -20.01 6.77 7.77
N SER A 127 -18.81 6.30 7.39
CA SER A 127 -18.68 5.09 6.53
C SER A 127 -18.97 3.79 7.27
N THR A 128 -19.12 3.87 8.58
CA THR A 128 -19.76 2.91 9.47
C THR A 128 -20.78 3.71 10.29
N LEU A 129 -22.04 3.27 10.29
CA LEU A 129 -23.05 3.93 11.13
C LEU A 129 -22.64 3.74 12.59
N SER A 130 -22.34 4.85 13.28
CA SER A 130 -22.20 4.78 14.73
C SER A 130 -23.51 4.27 15.35
N ARG A 131 -23.45 3.73 16.57
CA ARG A 131 -24.62 3.18 17.25
C ARG A 131 -25.80 4.16 17.26
N ASP A 132 -25.54 5.44 17.52
CA ASP A 132 -26.56 6.49 17.54
C ASP A 132 -27.10 6.81 16.14
N GLN A 133 -26.24 6.78 15.11
CA GLN A 133 -26.68 6.95 13.71
C GLN A 133 -27.52 5.76 13.22
N ALA A 134 -27.20 4.55 13.64
CA ALA A 134 -27.99 3.36 13.36
C ALA A 134 -29.39 3.46 14.00
N PHE A 135 -29.48 3.94 15.26
CA PHE A 135 -30.78 4.19 15.90
C PHE A 135 -31.57 5.34 15.26
N GLY A 136 -30.89 6.38 14.77
CA GLY A 136 -31.51 7.44 13.97
C GLY A 136 -32.15 6.90 12.69
N LEU A 137 -31.40 6.11 11.92
CA LEU A 137 -31.89 5.46 10.70
C LEU A 137 -33.06 4.50 10.98
N VAL A 138 -32.99 3.72 12.07
CA VAL A 138 -34.08 2.82 12.48
C VAL A 138 -35.36 3.59 12.78
N ARG A 139 -35.28 4.77 13.38
CA ARG A 139 -36.46 5.61 13.62
C ARG A 139 -37.09 6.07 12.33
N GLU A 140 -36.30 6.58 11.38
CA GLU A 140 -36.79 6.99 10.05
C GLU A 140 -37.42 5.80 9.30
N MET A 141 -36.83 4.61 9.39
CA MET A 141 -37.42 3.39 8.82
C MET A 141 -38.75 3.02 9.48
N ILE A 142 -38.87 3.16 10.80
CA ILE A 142 -40.13 2.89 11.52
C ILE A 142 -41.21 3.88 11.08
N GLU A 143 -40.87 5.17 10.92
CA GLU A 143 -41.81 6.19 10.45
C GLU A 143 -42.37 5.86 9.06
N VAL A 144 -41.52 5.47 8.11
CA VAL A 144 -41.96 5.02 6.78
C VAL A 144 -42.88 3.80 6.86
N VAL A 145 -42.57 2.84 7.74
CA VAL A 145 -43.42 1.65 7.91
C VAL A 145 -44.78 2.01 8.54
N VAL A 146 -44.82 2.97 9.46
CA VAL A 146 -46.09 3.47 10.03
C VAL A 146 -46.95 4.10 8.93
N GLU A 147 -46.35 4.93 8.08
CA GLU A 147 -47.06 5.59 6.98
C GLU A 147 -47.63 4.57 5.96
N GLU A 148 -46.85 3.55 5.61
CA GLU A 148 -47.27 2.52 4.65
C GLU A 148 -48.30 1.52 5.22
N LEU A 149 -48.39 1.39 6.54
CA LEU A 149 -49.35 0.52 7.21
C LEU A 149 -50.62 1.24 7.65
N ASP A 150 -50.73 2.55 7.39
CA ASP A 150 -51.92 3.32 7.70
C ASP A 150 -53.15 2.76 6.94
N GLY A 151 -54.27 2.64 7.64
CA GLY A 151 -55.51 2.07 7.11
C GLY A 151 -55.57 0.54 7.01
N ILE A 152 -54.54 -0.19 7.44
CA ILE A 152 -54.58 -1.67 7.48
C ILE A 152 -55.21 -2.16 8.80
N PRO A 153 -56.13 -3.14 8.77
CA PRO A 153 -56.64 -3.77 9.99
C PRO A 153 -55.50 -4.41 10.80
N ASP A 154 -55.54 -4.27 12.14
CA ASP A 154 -54.51 -4.78 13.06
C ASP A 154 -53.11 -4.18 12.87
N TYR A 155 -52.98 -2.99 12.27
CA TYR A 155 -51.69 -2.34 12.02
C TYR A 155 -50.85 -2.20 13.31
N GLU A 156 -51.46 -1.91 14.46
CA GLU A 156 -50.75 -1.78 15.74
C GLU A 156 -49.99 -3.06 16.12
N GLN A 157 -50.61 -4.23 15.93
CA GLN A 157 -49.95 -5.52 16.21
C GLN A 157 -48.88 -5.87 15.16
N ILE A 158 -49.05 -5.40 13.92
CA ILE A 158 -48.04 -5.59 12.87
C ILE A 158 -46.82 -4.70 13.16
N MET A 159 -47.06 -3.43 13.52
CA MET A 159 -46.05 -2.46 13.90
C MET A 159 -45.20 -2.92 15.08
N ASP A 160 -45.83 -3.38 16.17
CA ASP A 160 -45.10 -3.83 17.37
C ASP A 160 -44.16 -5.01 17.06
N ARG A 161 -44.61 -5.94 16.20
CA ARG A 161 -43.77 -7.05 15.72
C ARG A 161 -42.61 -6.58 14.86
N ILE A 162 -42.83 -5.61 13.97
CA ILE A 162 -41.79 -5.08 13.09
C ILE A 162 -40.74 -4.32 13.91
N VAL A 163 -41.17 -3.40 14.78
CA VAL A 163 -40.27 -2.61 15.65
C VAL A 163 -39.41 -3.53 16.51
N THR A 164 -40.03 -4.52 17.16
CA THR A 164 -39.32 -5.50 17.99
C THR A 164 -38.24 -6.24 17.20
N ARG A 165 -38.55 -6.68 15.96
CA ARG A 165 -37.59 -7.39 15.10
C ARG A 165 -36.44 -6.50 14.63
N ILE A 166 -36.73 -5.27 14.22
CA ILE A 166 -35.71 -4.32 13.77
C ILE A 166 -34.75 -3.98 14.92
N LEU A 167 -35.28 -3.67 16.11
CA LEU A 167 -34.46 -3.36 17.28
C LEU A 167 -33.58 -4.53 17.69
N ALA A 168 -34.09 -5.77 17.65
CA ALA A 168 -33.29 -6.96 17.94
C ALA A 168 -32.15 -7.14 16.92
N THR A 169 -32.41 -6.96 15.63
CA THR A 169 -31.38 -7.04 14.58
C THR A 169 -30.26 -6.01 14.78
N VAL A 170 -30.61 -4.78 15.13
CA VAL A 170 -29.64 -3.69 15.38
C VAL A 170 -28.80 -3.98 16.62
N GLN A 171 -29.40 -4.51 17.69
CA GLN A 171 -28.68 -4.92 18.90
C GLN A 171 -27.73 -6.10 18.65
N HIS A 172 -28.11 -7.05 17.80
CA HIS A 172 -27.24 -8.15 17.41
C HIS A 172 -26.06 -7.67 16.54
N ALA A 173 -26.30 -6.76 15.61
CA ALA A 173 -25.24 -6.14 14.81
C ALA A 173 -24.22 -5.41 15.70
N GLY A 174 -24.69 -4.64 16.70
CA GLY A 174 -23.81 -3.94 17.63
C GLY A 174 -23.06 -4.82 18.65
N LYS A 175 -23.57 -6.02 18.98
CA LYS A 175 -22.86 -6.98 19.86
C LYS A 175 -21.76 -7.74 19.13
N ALA A 176 -21.99 -8.10 17.87
CA ALA A 176 -20.97 -8.76 17.05
C ALA A 176 -19.68 -7.93 16.92
N GLU A 177 -19.80 -6.60 16.95
CA GLU A 177 -18.66 -5.68 16.95
C GLU A 177 -17.89 -5.66 18.29
N ALA A 178 -18.58 -5.76 19.43
CA ALA A 178 -17.94 -5.73 20.75
C ALA A 178 -17.21 -7.03 21.13
N ASP A 179 -17.66 -8.17 20.59
CA ASP A 179 -16.99 -9.46 20.77
C ASP A 179 -15.80 -9.65 19.80
N SER A 180 -15.54 -8.68 18.93
CA SER A 180 -14.46 -8.66 17.93
C SER A 180 -13.25 -7.79 18.34
N GLU A 181 -13.31 -7.11 19.49
CA GLU A 181 -12.22 -6.35 20.12
C GLU A 181 -11.37 -7.21 21.07
#